data_AF-A0A9P7E9B6-F1
#
_entry.id   AF-A0A9P7E9B6-F1
#
_cell.length_a   1.000
_cell.length_b   1.000
_cell.length_c   1.000
_cell.angle_alpha   90.00
_cell.angle_beta   90.00
_cell.angle_gamma   90.00
#
_symmetry.space_group_name_H-M   'P 1'
#
loop_
_entity.id
_entity.type
_entity.pdbx_description
1 polymer ?
#
loop_
_entity_poly.entity_id
_entity_poly.type
_entity_poly.pdbx_seq_one_letter_code
_entity_poly.pdbx_strand_id
1 'polypeptide(L)'
;MTAQNLFSVSIFFIVFRETLEAVVIVSVLLGLVEQIVHGDIDHFPTLTEHYRPVSAHHNDSETTTPGEGESDATLKRRLIRKLRMQVFAGAGVGLFVSFALGAAFIAVWFTKASNLWSKAENLWEGIFELIASLMIFVMGVTMLKLDRAKAKWRVKLQHAFSDHRVDRRTRTGKWVLFILPMITVLREGIEAVVFVGGVALGQPAKSIPIAAIVGLICGLVCGFFIYQFASRSTLTIFLIVMTNLILLIGAGLFSKAIWSFQENAFNNLLGVDVDDAGGDGPGSYDVRGNVWHLDCCNPETDMPWGIFNAVLGWTNSATQGSVLSYVFYWVMVIVVLVYMKFKEGRTKLFGWESAAGTRRRLAGEKQAEEAVDERVSHSSPMSSTQSPPQ
;
A
#
# COMPACT_ATOMS: atom_id res chain seq x y z
N MET A 1 2.41 -17.53 30.75
CA MET A 1 1.91 -17.40 29.36
C MET A 1 2.45 -16.08 28.82
N THR A 2 3.55 -16.12 28.07
CA THR A 2 4.22 -14.94 27.52
C THR A 2 3.35 -14.31 26.42
N ALA A 3 3.32 -12.97 26.34
CA ALA A 3 2.50 -12.20 25.39
C ALA A 3 2.78 -12.53 23.90
N GLN A 4 3.93 -13.15 23.60
CA GLN A 4 4.28 -13.69 22.29
C GLN A 4 3.30 -14.78 21.81
N ASN A 5 2.61 -15.45 22.75
CA ASN A 5 1.57 -16.43 22.42
C ASN A 5 0.21 -15.79 22.08
N LEU A 6 0.06 -14.48 22.25
CA LEU A 6 -1.23 -13.78 22.17
C LEU A 6 -1.29 -12.76 21.03
N PHE A 7 -0.16 -12.20 20.59
CA PHE A 7 -0.17 -11.13 19.58
C PHE A 7 1.04 -11.19 18.64
N SER A 8 0.78 -11.42 17.36
CA SER A 8 1.80 -11.32 16.30
C SER A 8 1.86 -9.90 15.72
N VAL A 9 2.97 -9.21 15.97
CA VAL A 9 3.20 -7.83 15.53
C VAL A 9 3.27 -7.74 14.00
N SER A 10 3.90 -8.72 13.35
CA SER A 10 4.04 -8.77 11.88
C SER A 10 2.69 -8.93 11.20
N ILE A 11 1.84 -9.85 11.70
CA ILE A 11 0.47 -10.05 11.21
C ILE A 11 -0.37 -8.77 11.40
N PHE A 12 -0.24 -8.10 12.54
CA PHE A 12 -0.92 -6.83 12.79
C PHE A 12 -0.57 -5.78 11.72
N PHE A 13 0.72 -5.53 11.45
CA PHE A 13 1.13 -4.51 10.48
C PHE A 13 0.73 -4.85 9.04
N ILE A 14 0.77 -6.13 8.68
CA ILE A 14 0.30 -6.62 7.37
C ILE A 14 -1.20 -6.33 7.23
N VAL A 15 -2.03 -6.83 8.15
CA VAL A 15 -3.49 -6.68 8.06
C VAL A 15 -3.90 -5.20 8.18
N PHE A 16 -3.23 -4.44 9.04
CA PHE A 16 -3.43 -3.00 9.17
C PHE A 16 -3.19 -2.28 7.83
N ARG A 17 -2.10 -2.61 7.13
CA ARG A 17 -1.79 -2.05 5.81
C ARG A 17 -2.84 -2.44 4.77
N GLU A 18 -3.15 -3.72 4.61
CA GLU A 18 -4.10 -4.18 3.59
C GLU A 18 -5.49 -3.56 3.81
N THR A 19 -5.89 -3.42 5.08
CA THR A 19 -7.12 -2.72 5.45
C THR A 19 -7.09 -1.25 5.04
N LEU A 20 -5.99 -0.55 5.29
CA LEU A 20 -5.83 0.85 4.91
C LEU A 20 -5.83 1.05 3.39
N GLU A 21 -5.20 0.15 2.63
CA GLU A 21 -5.25 0.17 1.18
C GLU A 21 -6.68 0.01 0.66
N ALA A 22 -7.40 -0.99 1.17
CA ALA A 22 -8.80 -1.22 0.84
C ALA A 22 -9.67 0.01 1.16
N VAL A 23 -9.52 0.60 2.36
CA VAL A 23 -10.27 1.79 2.77
C VAL A 23 -9.95 2.98 1.87
N VAL A 24 -8.68 3.25 1.60
CA VAL A 24 -8.28 4.39 0.76
C VAL A 24 -8.81 4.22 -0.67
N ILE A 25 -8.82 3.00 -1.22
CA ILE A 25 -9.38 2.76 -2.55
C ILE A 25 -10.90 2.99 -2.53
N VAL A 26 -11.62 2.46 -1.54
CA VAL A 26 -13.07 2.68 -1.39
C VAL A 26 -13.39 4.17 -1.22
N SER A 27 -12.60 4.92 -0.45
CA SER A 27 -12.72 6.38 -0.31
C SER A 27 -12.56 7.12 -1.64
N VAL A 28 -11.56 6.74 -2.45
CA VAL A 28 -11.35 7.33 -3.78
C VAL A 28 -12.53 7.05 -4.71
N LEU A 29 -13.09 5.83 -4.65
CA LEU A 29 -14.26 5.46 -5.45
C LEU A 29 -15.52 6.23 -5.04
N LEU A 30 -15.73 6.41 -3.73
CA LEU A 30 -16.82 7.24 -3.22
C LEU A 30 -16.70 8.69 -3.71
N GLY A 31 -15.50 9.28 -3.66
CA GLY A 31 -15.25 10.63 -4.17
C GLY A 31 -15.51 10.76 -5.68
N LEU A 32 -15.13 9.75 -6.47
CA LEU A 32 -15.39 9.72 -7.92
C LEU A 32 -16.89 9.61 -8.24
N VAL A 33 -17.64 8.81 -7.46
CA VAL A 33 -19.10 8.72 -7.59
C VAL A 33 -19.77 10.06 -7.32
N GLU A 34 -19.32 10.80 -6.31
CA GLU A 34 -19.88 12.11 -5.99
C GLU A 34 -19.66 13.13 -7.10
N GLN A 35 -18.49 13.14 -7.73
CA GLN A 35 -18.20 14.04 -8.85
C GLN A 35 -19.02 13.74 -10.10
N ILE A 36 -19.19 12.45 -10.42
CA ILE A 36 -20.03 12.04 -11.56
C ILE A 36 -21.47 12.55 -11.37
N VAL A 37 -21.99 12.53 -10.15
CA VAL A 37 -23.38 12.96 -9.89
C VAL A 37 -23.53 14.49 -9.85
N HIS A 38 -22.51 15.23 -9.39
CA HIS A 38 -22.58 16.69 -9.36
C HIS A 38 -22.32 17.34 -10.73
N GLY A 39 -21.81 16.60 -11.73
CA GLY A 39 -21.58 17.13 -13.07
C GLY A 39 -20.37 18.09 -13.16
N ASP A 40 -19.72 18.40 -12.03
CA ASP A 40 -18.48 19.17 -11.93
C ASP A 40 -17.27 18.31 -12.36
N ILE A 41 -17.29 17.81 -13.60
CA ILE A 41 -16.23 16.95 -14.14
C ILE A 41 -14.89 17.71 -14.28
N ASP A 42 -14.92 19.05 -14.17
CA ASP A 42 -13.73 19.91 -14.21
C ASP A 42 -13.15 20.26 -12.83
N HIS A 43 -13.84 19.95 -11.72
CA HIS A 43 -13.38 20.32 -10.37
C HIS A 43 -13.20 19.11 -9.44
N PHE A 44 -12.26 18.24 -9.80
CA PHE A 44 -11.54 17.52 -8.75
C PHE A 44 -10.54 18.54 -8.20
N PRO A 45 -10.54 18.88 -6.90
CA PRO A 45 -9.33 19.41 -6.33
C PRO A 45 -8.31 18.26 -6.46
N THR A 46 -7.48 18.30 -7.51
CA THR A 46 -6.06 18.00 -7.28
C THR A 46 -5.76 18.57 -5.92
N LEU A 47 -5.21 17.79 -4.99
CA LEU A 47 -4.98 18.25 -3.63
C LEU A 47 -3.98 19.42 -3.61
N THR A 48 -4.50 20.57 -4.00
CA THR A 48 -3.87 21.70 -4.65
C THR A 48 -5.04 22.68 -4.69
N GLU A 49 -5.03 23.59 -3.73
CA GLU A 49 -5.90 24.76 -3.69
C GLU A 49 -7.37 24.56 -3.24
N HIS A 50 -7.55 24.39 -1.94
CA HIS A 50 -8.65 25.08 -1.25
C HIS A 50 -8.04 26.04 -0.24
N TYR A 51 -7.77 27.28 -0.66
CA TYR A 51 -7.95 28.51 0.13
C TYR A 51 -7.55 29.76 -0.68
N ARG A 52 -8.53 30.50 -1.21
CA ARG A 52 -8.45 31.97 -1.32
C ARG A 52 -9.86 32.56 -1.15
N PRO A 53 -10.01 33.71 -0.45
CA PRO A 53 -11.31 34.30 -0.20
C PRO A 53 -11.76 35.22 -1.35
N VAL A 54 -13.07 35.18 -1.60
CA VAL A 54 -13.99 36.23 -2.10
C VAL A 54 -13.58 37.04 -3.34
N SER A 55 -14.37 36.92 -4.42
CA SER A 55 -15.05 38.07 -5.05
C SER A 55 -16.20 37.62 -5.95
N ALA A 56 -17.35 38.25 -5.75
CA ALA A 56 -18.54 38.14 -6.56
C ALA A 56 -18.29 38.71 -7.97
N HIS A 57 -18.73 38.01 -9.00
CA HIS A 57 -19.43 38.48 -10.21
C HIS A 57 -19.26 37.47 -11.35
N HIS A 58 -20.31 36.71 -11.63
CA HIS A 58 -20.67 36.43 -13.02
C HIS A 58 -22.19 36.31 -13.13
N ASN A 59 -22.77 37.25 -13.85
CA ASN A 59 -24.15 37.23 -14.28
C ASN A 59 -24.25 36.20 -15.42
N ASP A 60 -24.96 35.11 -15.20
CA ASP A 60 -25.65 34.43 -16.30
C ASP A 60 -27.12 34.33 -15.94
N SER A 61 -27.92 35.05 -16.73
CA SER A 61 -29.37 35.07 -16.62
C SER A 61 -29.94 33.73 -17.11
N GLU A 62 -30.18 32.80 -16.19
CA GLU A 62 -31.17 31.76 -16.39
C GLU A 62 -32.45 32.15 -15.65
N THR A 63 -33.51 32.34 -16.43
CA THR A 63 -34.86 32.60 -15.94
C THR A 63 -35.40 31.32 -15.30
N THR A 64 -35.11 31.11 -14.01
CA THR A 64 -35.56 29.91 -13.28
C THR A 64 -36.95 30.13 -12.66
N THR A 65 -37.92 29.36 -13.13
CA THR A 65 -39.23 29.18 -12.48
C THR A 65 -39.04 28.64 -11.05
N PRO A 66 -39.73 29.16 -10.01
CA PRO A 66 -39.38 28.91 -8.60
C PRO A 66 -39.65 27.49 -8.04
N GLY A 67 -39.91 26.47 -8.88
CA GLY A 67 -40.37 25.14 -8.44
C GLY A 67 -39.56 23.93 -8.91
N GLU A 68 -38.63 24.07 -9.87
CA GLU A 68 -37.95 22.92 -10.48
C GLU A 68 -36.60 22.56 -9.82
N GLY A 69 -35.88 23.53 -9.25
CA GLY A 69 -34.56 23.31 -8.65
C GLY A 69 -34.58 22.44 -7.37
N GLU A 70 -35.65 22.49 -6.59
CA GLU A 70 -35.77 21.77 -5.32
C GLU A 70 -36.02 20.26 -5.53
N SER A 71 -36.75 19.91 -6.59
CA SER A 71 -37.01 18.54 -7.03
C SER A 71 -35.73 17.84 -7.54
N ASP A 72 -34.91 18.54 -8.33
CA ASP A 72 -33.69 17.97 -8.89
C ASP A 72 -32.59 17.76 -7.82
N ALA A 73 -32.44 18.71 -6.87
CA ALA A 73 -31.50 18.58 -5.77
C ALA A 73 -31.85 17.40 -4.83
N THR A 74 -33.13 17.17 -4.56
CA THR A 74 -33.58 16.03 -3.73
C THR A 74 -33.40 14.69 -4.45
N LEU A 75 -33.60 14.64 -5.78
CA LEU A 75 -33.33 13.47 -6.61
C LEU A 75 -31.83 13.13 -6.63
N LYS A 76 -30.96 14.13 -6.82
CA LYS A 76 -29.49 13.98 -6.80
C LYS A 76 -29.00 13.42 -5.47
N ARG A 77 -29.46 13.95 -4.33
CA ARG A 77 -29.12 13.42 -2.99
C ARG A 77 -29.55 11.97 -2.80
N ARG A 78 -30.76 11.60 -3.27
CA ARG A 78 -31.24 10.21 -3.22
C ARG A 78 -30.41 9.27 -4.09
N LEU A 79 -29.97 9.75 -5.26
CA LEU A 79 -29.10 9.00 -6.17
C LEU A 79 -27.73 8.75 -5.53
N ILE A 80 -27.07 9.79 -5.01
CA ILE A 80 -25.78 9.67 -4.30
C ILE A 80 -25.88 8.63 -3.18
N ARG A 81 -26.93 8.68 -2.37
CA ARG A 81 -27.13 7.72 -1.26
C ARG A 81 -27.24 6.28 -1.77
N LYS A 82 -27.97 6.05 -2.86
CA LYS A 82 -28.08 4.72 -3.48
C LYS A 82 -26.74 4.23 -4.05
N LEU A 83 -25.98 5.10 -4.71
CA LEU A 83 -24.68 4.74 -5.29
C LEU A 83 -23.63 4.47 -4.20
N ARG A 84 -23.58 5.28 -3.13
CA ARG A 84 -22.74 5.01 -1.95
C ARG A 84 -23.07 3.64 -1.34
N MET A 85 -24.36 3.32 -1.21
CA MET A 85 -24.78 2.03 -0.64
C MET A 85 -24.41 0.85 -1.54
N GLN A 86 -24.38 1.01 -2.87
CA GLN A 86 -23.86 0.00 -3.79
C GLN A 86 -22.36 -0.23 -3.61
N VAL A 87 -21.59 0.84 -3.43
CA VAL A 87 -20.13 0.75 -3.17
C VAL A 87 -19.86 0.02 -1.85
N PHE A 88 -20.56 0.41 -0.77
CA PHE A 88 -20.42 -0.27 0.53
C PHE A 88 -20.90 -1.73 0.49
N ALA A 89 -21.98 -2.02 -0.24
CA ALA A 89 -22.43 -3.40 -0.42
C ALA A 89 -21.39 -4.23 -1.18
N GLY A 90 -20.79 -3.68 -2.24
CA GLY A 90 -19.73 -4.34 -2.99
C GLY A 90 -18.51 -4.64 -2.12
N ALA A 91 -18.02 -3.63 -1.39
CA ALA A 91 -16.92 -3.77 -0.45
C ALA A 91 -17.22 -4.80 0.65
N GLY A 92 -18.43 -4.76 1.23
CA GLY A 92 -18.86 -5.70 2.27
C GLY A 92 -18.93 -7.15 1.78
N VAL A 93 -19.42 -7.38 0.56
CA VAL A 93 -19.43 -8.72 -0.06
C VAL A 93 -18.01 -9.20 -0.33
N GLY A 94 -17.14 -8.35 -0.88
CA GLY A 94 -15.73 -8.68 -1.09
C GLY A 94 -15.03 -9.08 0.21
N LEU A 95 -15.25 -8.29 1.28
CA LEU A 95 -14.72 -8.57 2.61
C LEU A 95 -15.24 -9.91 3.15
N PHE A 96 -16.54 -10.16 3.08
CA PHE A 96 -17.14 -11.41 3.54
C PHE A 96 -16.55 -12.64 2.84
N VAL A 97 -16.41 -12.59 1.51
CA VAL A 97 -15.82 -13.67 0.73
C VAL A 97 -14.35 -13.89 1.12
N SER A 98 -13.57 -12.80 1.32
CA SER A 98 -12.18 -12.92 1.76
C SER A 98 -12.05 -13.58 3.15
N PHE A 99 -12.95 -13.24 4.08
CA PHE A 99 -13.01 -13.88 5.40
C PHE A 99 -13.38 -15.37 5.31
N ALA A 100 -14.34 -15.73 4.45
CA ALA A 100 -14.72 -17.12 4.25
C ALA A 100 -13.55 -17.96 3.69
N LEU A 101 -12.80 -17.42 2.73
CA LEU A 101 -11.61 -18.06 2.19
C LEU A 101 -10.50 -18.18 3.24
N GLY A 102 -10.26 -17.14 4.03
CA GLY A 102 -9.29 -17.17 5.13
C GLY A 102 -9.65 -18.19 6.21
N ALA A 103 -10.92 -18.26 6.62
CA ALA A 103 -11.39 -19.25 7.58
C ALA A 103 -11.26 -20.69 7.03
N ALA A 104 -11.57 -20.90 5.75
CA ALA A 104 -11.38 -22.19 5.11
C ALA A 104 -9.90 -22.60 5.07
N PHE A 105 -9.00 -21.67 4.75
CA PHE A 105 -7.56 -21.92 4.74
C PHE A 105 -7.05 -22.33 6.12
N ILE A 106 -7.42 -21.58 7.18
CA ILE A 106 -7.06 -21.88 8.57
C ILE A 106 -7.61 -23.26 8.98
N ALA A 107 -8.86 -23.58 8.64
CA ALA A 107 -9.46 -24.86 8.98
C ALA A 107 -8.74 -26.05 8.33
N VAL A 108 -8.37 -25.95 7.06
CA VAL A 108 -7.60 -26.99 6.35
C VAL A 108 -6.20 -27.15 6.96
N TRP A 109 -5.56 -26.03 7.28
CA TRP A 109 -4.22 -26.00 7.88
C TRP A 109 -4.17 -26.79 9.19
N PHE A 110 -5.04 -26.46 10.15
CA PHE A 110 -5.03 -27.10 11.47
C PHE A 110 -5.58 -28.53 11.50
N THR A 111 -6.26 -28.98 10.44
CA THR A 111 -6.82 -30.35 10.39
C THR A 111 -5.98 -31.34 9.59
N LYS A 112 -5.23 -30.89 8.57
CA LYS A 112 -4.51 -31.77 7.63
C LYS A 112 -3.03 -31.44 7.49
N ALA A 113 -2.64 -30.16 7.56
CA ALA A 113 -1.28 -29.76 7.26
C ALA A 113 -0.34 -30.04 8.45
N SER A 114 -0.71 -29.69 9.68
CA SER A 114 0.19 -29.74 10.86
C SER A 114 1.03 -31.04 11.01
N ASN A 115 0.45 -32.21 10.74
CA ASN A 115 1.12 -33.50 10.93
C ASN A 115 2.25 -33.79 9.92
N LEU A 116 2.24 -33.20 8.72
CA LEU A 116 3.33 -33.38 7.75
C LEU A 116 4.50 -32.42 7.98
N TRP A 117 4.24 -31.31 8.69
CA TRP A 117 5.16 -30.18 8.79
C TRP A 117 6.13 -30.29 9.96
N SER A 118 5.71 -30.96 11.05
CA SER A 118 6.55 -31.21 12.23
C SER A 118 7.86 -31.96 11.92
N LYS A 119 7.98 -32.65 10.78
CA LYS A 119 9.22 -33.33 10.37
C LYS A 119 10.24 -32.45 9.64
N ALA A 120 9.85 -31.27 9.19
CA ALA A 120 10.69 -30.37 8.39
C ALA A 120 10.43 -28.91 8.75
N GLU A 121 10.14 -28.65 10.02
CA GLU A 121 9.66 -27.36 10.54
C GLU A 121 10.62 -26.21 10.20
N ASN A 122 11.90 -26.34 10.54
CA ASN A 122 12.93 -25.32 10.29
C ASN A 122 13.11 -24.98 8.80
N LEU A 123 13.12 -26.01 7.93
CA LEU A 123 13.28 -25.80 6.49
C LEU A 123 12.09 -25.04 5.90
N TRP A 124 10.90 -25.40 6.34
CA TRP A 124 9.66 -24.83 5.85
C TRP A 124 9.41 -23.42 6.37
N GLU A 125 9.73 -23.16 7.64
CA GLU A 125 9.75 -21.82 8.23
C GLU A 125 10.65 -20.89 7.40
N GLY A 126 11.87 -21.32 7.09
CA GLY A 126 12.80 -20.54 6.26
C GLY A 126 12.28 -20.25 4.85
N ILE A 127 11.66 -21.23 4.17
CA ILE A 127 11.07 -21.03 2.84
C ILE A 127 9.96 -19.99 2.87
N PHE A 128 9.09 -20.04 3.88
CA PHE A 128 7.96 -19.12 3.94
C PHE A 128 8.33 -17.72 4.34
N GLU A 129 9.27 -17.56 5.27
CA GLU A 129 9.81 -16.24 5.60
C GLU A 129 10.55 -15.61 4.41
N LEU A 130 11.24 -16.43 3.60
CA LEU A 130 11.86 -15.97 2.35
C LEU A 130 10.82 -15.52 1.32
N ILE A 131 9.76 -16.30 1.11
CA ILE A 131 8.68 -15.94 0.18
C ILE A 131 7.95 -14.69 0.69
N ALA A 132 7.64 -14.63 1.98
CA ALA A 132 6.95 -13.50 2.61
C ALA A 132 7.77 -12.21 2.49
N SER A 133 9.08 -12.26 2.78
CA SER A 133 9.97 -11.09 2.65
C SER A 133 10.09 -10.61 1.19
N LEU A 134 10.18 -11.52 0.21
CA LEU A 134 10.21 -11.16 -1.21
C LEU A 134 8.87 -10.54 -1.67
N MET A 135 7.75 -11.10 -1.23
CA MET A 135 6.43 -10.56 -1.56
C MET A 135 6.22 -9.18 -0.91
N ILE A 136 6.59 -9.01 0.36
CA ILE A 136 6.58 -7.72 1.07
C ILE A 136 7.43 -6.70 0.32
N PHE A 137 8.61 -7.10 -0.14
CA PHE A 137 9.49 -6.24 -0.92
C PHE A 137 8.81 -5.74 -2.21
N VAL A 138 8.27 -6.66 -3.02
CA VAL A 138 7.60 -6.32 -4.29
C VAL A 138 6.41 -5.41 -4.04
N MET A 139 5.58 -5.72 -3.04
CA MET A 139 4.42 -4.91 -2.67
C MET A 139 4.79 -3.52 -2.15
N GLY A 140 5.76 -3.43 -1.24
CA GLY A 140 6.18 -2.14 -0.69
C GLY A 140 6.67 -1.21 -1.80
N VAL A 141 7.38 -1.75 -2.79
CA VAL A 141 7.86 -0.98 -3.95
C VAL A 141 6.72 -0.58 -4.91
N THR A 142 5.75 -1.46 -5.17
CA THR A 142 4.60 -1.12 -6.03
C THR A 142 3.67 -0.12 -5.37
N MET A 143 3.52 -0.18 -4.04
CA MET A 143 2.71 0.72 -3.23
C MET A 143 3.15 2.19 -3.36
N LEU A 144 4.46 2.45 -3.40
CA LEU A 144 5.00 3.81 -3.59
C LEU A 144 4.56 4.47 -4.91
N LYS A 145 3.98 3.71 -5.85
CA LYS A 145 3.41 4.22 -7.10
C LYS A 145 1.89 4.46 -7.05
N LEU A 146 1.22 4.17 -5.92
CA LEU A 146 -0.23 4.25 -5.79
C LEU A 146 -0.80 5.61 -6.18
N ASP A 147 -0.13 6.72 -5.85
CA ASP A 147 -0.62 8.06 -6.19
C ASP A 147 -0.75 8.27 -7.71
N ARG A 148 0.14 7.67 -8.50
CA ARG A 148 0.07 7.75 -9.98
C ARG A 148 -0.86 6.70 -10.57
N ALA A 149 -0.92 5.51 -9.97
CA ALA A 149 -1.86 4.47 -10.37
C ALA A 149 -3.30 4.97 -10.22
N LYS A 150 -3.62 5.62 -9.09
CA LYS A 150 -4.89 6.30 -8.82
C LYS A 150 -5.20 7.39 -9.85
N ALA A 151 -4.23 8.24 -10.17
CA ALA A 151 -4.42 9.31 -11.17
C ALA A 151 -4.70 8.76 -12.58
N LYS A 152 -3.96 7.73 -13.03
CA LYS A 152 -4.20 7.09 -14.34
C LYS A 152 -5.53 6.33 -14.37
N TRP A 153 -5.86 5.63 -13.30
CA TRP A 153 -7.15 4.95 -13.16
C TRP A 153 -8.31 5.92 -13.22
N ARG A 154 -8.20 7.06 -12.53
CA ARG A 154 -9.20 8.13 -12.58
C ARG A 154 -9.43 8.58 -14.02
N VAL A 155 -8.38 8.91 -14.78
CA VAL A 155 -8.52 9.36 -16.18
C VAL A 155 -9.19 8.28 -17.05
N LYS A 156 -8.82 7.00 -16.87
CA LYS A 156 -9.45 5.89 -17.60
C LYS A 156 -10.92 5.69 -17.24
N LEU A 157 -11.26 5.81 -15.96
CA LEU A 157 -12.64 5.72 -15.48
C LEU A 157 -13.45 6.92 -15.98
N GLN A 158 -12.92 8.13 -15.89
CA GLN A 158 -13.54 9.35 -16.41
C GLN A 158 -13.84 9.19 -17.90
N HIS A 159 -12.89 8.71 -18.70
CA HIS A 159 -13.12 8.46 -20.12
C HIS A 159 -14.18 7.37 -20.38
N ALA A 160 -14.18 6.29 -19.60
CA ALA A 160 -15.19 5.23 -19.73
C ALA A 160 -16.61 5.69 -19.34
N PHE A 161 -16.73 6.72 -18.49
CA PHE A 161 -18.01 7.29 -18.07
C PHE A 161 -18.42 8.54 -18.86
N SER A 162 -17.49 9.30 -19.44
CA SER A 162 -17.78 10.49 -20.26
C SER A 162 -18.25 10.12 -21.66
N ASP A 163 -17.75 9.01 -22.22
CA ASP A 163 -18.10 8.54 -23.57
C ASP A 163 -19.53 7.96 -23.62
N HIS A 164 -20.08 7.59 -22.46
CA HIS A 164 -21.50 7.32 -22.29
C HIS A 164 -22.18 8.52 -21.62
N ARG A 165 -22.65 9.48 -22.41
CA ARG A 165 -23.78 10.35 -22.00
C ARG A 165 -24.93 9.43 -21.58
N VAL A 166 -25.02 9.17 -20.28
CA VAL A 166 -26.15 8.64 -19.51
C VAL A 166 -27.21 7.95 -20.36
N ASP A 167 -26.87 6.81 -20.95
CA ASP A 167 -27.92 5.87 -21.36
C ASP A 167 -28.31 5.12 -20.10
N ARG A 168 -29.28 5.69 -19.37
CA ARG A 168 -29.82 5.31 -18.05
C ARG A 168 -30.35 3.86 -17.98
N ARG A 169 -30.11 3.06 -19.02
CA ARG A 169 -30.71 1.76 -19.32
C ARG A 169 -29.72 0.60 -19.45
N THR A 170 -28.41 0.82 -19.59
CA THR A 170 -27.47 -0.32 -19.66
C THR A 170 -27.26 -0.92 -18.27
N ARG A 171 -27.79 -2.14 -18.09
CA ARG A 171 -27.61 -3.02 -16.92
C ARG A 171 -26.15 -3.03 -16.43
N THR A 172 -25.19 -2.94 -17.36
CA THR A 172 -23.74 -2.93 -17.13
C THR A 172 -23.26 -1.80 -16.20
N GLY A 173 -23.74 -0.56 -16.36
CA GLY A 173 -23.29 0.57 -15.54
C GLY A 173 -23.70 0.47 -14.05
N LYS A 174 -24.86 -0.17 -13.78
CA LYS A 174 -25.37 -0.37 -12.41
C LYS A 174 -24.53 -1.33 -11.58
N TRP A 175 -23.95 -2.35 -12.23
CA TRP A 175 -23.13 -3.35 -11.54
C TRP A 175 -21.67 -2.96 -11.45
N VAL A 176 -21.16 -2.08 -12.31
CA VAL A 176 -19.75 -1.62 -12.25
C VAL A 176 -19.43 -0.98 -10.90
N LEU A 177 -20.30 -0.14 -10.37
CA LEU A 177 -20.10 0.52 -9.07
C LEU A 177 -20.16 -0.44 -7.86
N PHE A 178 -20.72 -1.63 -8.05
CA PHE A 178 -20.73 -2.69 -7.05
C PHE A 178 -19.54 -3.65 -7.22
N ILE A 179 -19.28 -4.11 -8.45
CA ILE A 179 -18.24 -5.10 -8.77
C ILE A 179 -16.84 -4.54 -8.55
N LEU A 180 -16.60 -3.27 -8.88
CA LEU A 180 -15.26 -2.69 -8.81
C LEU A 180 -14.72 -2.58 -7.38
N PRO A 181 -15.48 -2.05 -6.39
CA PRO A 181 -15.09 -2.15 -4.98
C PRO A 181 -15.01 -3.59 -4.49
N MET A 182 -15.93 -4.47 -4.92
CA MET A 182 -15.95 -5.88 -4.51
C MET A 182 -14.67 -6.62 -4.91
N ILE A 183 -14.26 -6.55 -6.19
CA ILE A 183 -13.05 -7.20 -6.68
C ILE A 183 -11.81 -6.63 -5.98
N THR A 184 -11.80 -5.32 -5.73
CA THR A 184 -10.66 -4.67 -5.09
C THR A 184 -10.49 -5.14 -3.65
N VAL A 185 -11.55 -5.06 -2.84
CA VAL A 185 -11.50 -5.53 -1.43
C VAL A 185 -11.25 -7.03 -1.37
N LEU A 186 -11.79 -7.81 -2.29
CA LEU A 186 -11.52 -9.25 -2.39
C LEU A 186 -10.03 -9.51 -2.68
N ARG A 187 -9.42 -8.77 -3.61
CA ARG A 187 -7.99 -8.91 -3.94
C ARG A 187 -7.12 -8.60 -2.72
N GLU A 188 -7.27 -7.42 -2.11
CA GLU A 188 -6.48 -7.05 -0.93
C GLU A 188 -6.75 -8.00 0.25
N GLY A 189 -7.99 -8.48 0.39
CA GLY A 189 -8.36 -9.45 1.43
C GLY A 189 -7.74 -10.84 1.22
N ILE A 190 -7.74 -11.37 -0.01
CA ILE A 190 -7.06 -12.65 -0.32
C ILE A 190 -5.55 -12.50 -0.14
N GLU A 191 -4.99 -11.36 -0.57
CA GLU A 191 -3.59 -11.04 -0.41
C GLU A 191 -3.22 -11.05 1.09
N ALA A 192 -3.99 -10.37 1.94
CA ALA A 192 -3.84 -10.42 3.39
C ALA A 192 -3.88 -11.85 3.95
N VAL A 193 -4.85 -12.68 3.52
CA VAL A 193 -4.96 -14.08 3.96
C VAL A 193 -3.71 -14.89 3.60
N VAL A 194 -3.19 -14.74 2.38
CA VAL A 194 -1.99 -15.43 1.93
C VAL A 194 -0.77 -14.98 2.73
N PHE A 195 -0.63 -13.68 3.00
CA PHE A 195 0.48 -13.17 3.82
C PHE A 195 0.43 -13.63 5.27
N VAL A 196 -0.75 -13.56 5.89
CA VAL A 196 -0.94 -14.08 7.25
C VAL A 196 -0.63 -15.56 7.28
N GLY A 197 -1.09 -16.33 6.28
CA GLY A 197 -0.77 -17.75 6.15
C GLY A 197 0.73 -18.04 6.04
N GLY A 198 1.50 -17.21 5.34
CA GLY A 198 2.97 -17.36 5.22
C GLY A 198 3.73 -17.02 6.50
N VAL A 199 3.30 -16.01 7.26
CA VAL A 199 3.98 -15.53 8.49
C VAL A 199 3.47 -16.22 9.76
N ALA A 200 2.33 -16.91 9.68
CA ALA A 200 1.72 -17.64 10.79
C ALA A 200 2.45 -18.95 11.16
N LEU A 201 3.39 -19.38 10.34
CA LEU A 201 4.08 -20.66 10.43
C LEU A 201 5.24 -20.50 11.41
N GLY A 202 5.13 -21.12 12.58
CA GLY A 202 6.02 -20.86 13.73
C GLY A 202 5.40 -19.95 14.80
N GLN A 203 4.14 -19.53 14.64
CA GLN A 203 3.42 -18.73 15.65
C GLN A 203 2.26 -19.51 16.29
N PRO A 204 1.99 -19.32 17.59
CA PRO A 204 0.89 -19.99 18.28
C PRO A 204 -0.46 -19.68 17.64
N ALA A 205 -1.30 -20.70 17.42
CA ALA A 205 -2.58 -20.60 16.71
C ALA A 205 -3.54 -19.53 17.28
N LYS A 206 -3.40 -19.19 18.56
CA LYS A 206 -4.21 -18.17 19.24
C LYS A 206 -3.78 -16.73 18.93
N SER A 207 -2.52 -16.52 18.56
CA SER A 207 -1.94 -15.19 18.30
C SER A 207 -2.38 -14.59 16.95
N ILE A 208 -2.71 -15.45 15.99
CA ILE A 208 -3.04 -15.08 14.60
C ILE A 208 -4.36 -14.30 14.52
N PRO A 209 -5.51 -14.79 15.05
CA PRO A 209 -6.80 -14.11 14.88
C PRO A 209 -6.86 -12.79 15.65
N ILE A 210 -6.21 -12.72 16.82
CA ILE A 210 -6.21 -11.51 17.66
C ILE A 210 -5.45 -10.39 16.95
N ALA A 211 -4.25 -10.67 16.42
CA ALA A 211 -3.48 -9.69 15.67
C ALA A 211 -4.22 -9.18 14.42
N ALA A 212 -4.89 -10.09 13.68
CA ALA A 212 -5.66 -9.73 12.50
C ALA A 212 -6.87 -8.85 12.83
N ILE A 213 -7.65 -9.18 13.88
CA ILE A 213 -8.82 -8.39 14.29
C ILE A 213 -8.39 -6.99 14.75
N VAL A 214 -7.34 -6.89 15.57
CA VAL A 214 -6.82 -5.59 16.03
C VAL A 214 -6.29 -4.78 14.84
N GLY A 215 -5.57 -5.40 13.91
CA GLY A 215 -5.09 -4.76 12.69
C GLY A 215 -6.23 -4.22 11.82
N LEU A 216 -7.31 -4.98 11.66
CA LEU A 216 -8.51 -4.56 10.93
C LEU A 216 -9.19 -3.36 11.62
N ILE A 217 -9.41 -3.44 12.94
CA ILE A 217 -10.07 -2.36 13.69
C ILE A 217 -9.23 -1.08 13.61
N CYS A 218 -7.93 -1.16 13.90
CA CYS A 218 -7.02 -0.03 13.79
C CYS A 218 -7.00 0.52 12.36
N GLY A 219 -6.99 -0.34 11.35
CA GLY A 219 -6.96 0.04 9.94
C GLY A 219 -8.22 0.78 9.52
N LEU A 220 -9.40 0.32 9.96
CA LEU A 220 -10.68 1.00 9.72
C LEU A 220 -10.75 2.35 10.43
N VAL A 221 -10.29 2.44 11.69
CA VAL A 221 -10.27 3.69 12.46
C VAL A 221 -9.32 4.71 11.82
N CYS A 222 -8.07 4.31 11.54
CA CYS A 222 -7.12 5.18 10.84
C CYS A 222 -7.61 5.55 9.45
N GLY A 223 -8.20 4.60 8.72
CA GLY A 223 -8.80 4.83 7.41
C GLY A 223 -9.95 5.83 7.45
N PHE A 224 -10.79 5.80 8.49
CA PHE A 224 -11.85 6.78 8.71
C PHE A 224 -11.27 8.19 8.98
N PHE A 225 -10.25 8.29 9.82
CA PHE A 225 -9.56 9.58 10.05
C PHE A 225 -8.90 10.12 8.78
N ILE A 226 -8.30 9.24 7.97
CA ILE A 226 -7.76 9.60 6.65
C ILE A 226 -8.89 10.10 5.75
N TYR A 227 -10.02 9.41 5.68
CA TYR A 227 -11.17 9.86 4.89
C TYR A 227 -11.66 11.26 5.31
N GLN A 228 -11.68 11.55 6.61
CA GLN A 228 -12.22 12.80 7.13
C GLN A 228 -11.24 13.98 7.09
N PHE A 229 -9.93 13.73 7.25
CA PHE A 229 -8.91 14.77 7.48
C PHE A 229 -7.75 14.76 6.47
N ALA A 230 -7.75 13.91 5.43
CA ALA A 230 -6.57 13.78 4.58
C ALA A 230 -6.35 14.96 3.61
N SER A 231 -5.21 15.62 3.80
CA SER A 231 -4.49 16.30 2.71
C SER A 231 -3.60 15.29 1.96
N ARG A 232 -3.19 15.59 0.71
CA ARG A 232 -2.30 14.71 -0.09
C ARG A 232 -1.03 14.39 0.66
N SER A 233 -0.45 15.43 1.24
CA SER A 233 0.83 15.37 1.91
C SER A 233 0.73 14.46 3.12
N THR A 234 -0.34 14.57 3.92
CA THR A 234 -0.57 13.68 5.06
C THR A 234 -0.71 12.22 4.62
N LEU A 235 -1.45 11.95 3.53
CA LEU A 235 -1.63 10.59 3.01
C LEU A 235 -0.32 10.01 2.46
N THR A 236 0.42 10.77 1.65
CA THR A 236 1.69 10.33 1.08
C THR A 236 2.73 10.09 2.18
N ILE A 237 2.85 10.99 3.18
CA ILE A 237 3.76 10.82 4.32
C ILE A 237 3.40 9.56 5.11
N PHE A 238 2.11 9.37 5.42
CA PHE A 238 1.64 8.20 6.15
C PHE A 238 1.95 6.90 5.40
N LEU A 239 1.68 6.83 4.10
CA LEU A 239 2.01 5.66 3.28
C LEU A 239 3.52 5.41 3.19
N ILE A 240 4.35 6.46 3.14
CA ILE A 240 5.81 6.33 3.19
C ILE A 240 6.26 5.72 4.52
N VAL A 241 5.76 6.23 5.65
CA VAL A 241 6.11 5.70 6.99
C VAL A 241 5.73 4.22 7.10
N MET A 242 4.51 3.86 6.70
CA MET A 242 4.06 2.47 6.72
C MET A 242 4.87 1.55 5.79
N THR A 243 5.24 2.04 4.61
CA THR A 243 6.09 1.27 3.68
C THR A 243 7.47 1.02 4.28
N ASN A 244 8.06 2.01 4.97
CA ASN A 244 9.35 1.83 5.65
C ASN A 244 9.26 0.80 6.79
N LEU A 245 8.20 0.86 7.60
CA LEU A 245 7.98 -0.13 8.68
C LEU A 245 7.86 -1.55 8.13
N ILE A 246 7.19 -1.72 7.00
CA ILE A 246 7.00 -3.04 6.40
C ILE A 246 8.25 -3.54 5.68
N LEU A 247 9.05 -2.65 5.09
CA LEU A 247 10.37 -3.02 4.59
C LEU A 247 11.33 -3.43 5.72
N LEU A 248 11.22 -2.82 6.91
CA LEU A 248 11.94 -3.27 8.11
C LEU A 248 11.53 -4.70 8.50
N ILE A 249 10.23 -4.99 8.54
CA ILE A 249 9.71 -6.35 8.81
C ILE A 249 10.19 -7.33 7.73
N GLY A 250 10.14 -6.94 6.45
CA GLY A 250 10.64 -7.75 5.35
C GLY A 250 12.13 -8.07 5.47
N ALA A 251 12.95 -7.11 5.91
CA ALA A 251 14.38 -7.35 6.19
C ALA A 251 14.58 -8.31 7.35
N GLY A 252 13.77 -8.19 8.41
CA GLY A 252 13.79 -9.10 9.56
C GLY A 252 13.41 -10.52 9.18
N LEU A 253 12.32 -10.70 8.42
CA LEU A 253 11.89 -12.01 7.90
C LEU A 253 12.93 -12.62 6.95
N PHE A 254 13.59 -11.80 6.12
CA PHE A 254 14.66 -12.30 5.25
C PHE A 254 15.87 -12.79 6.07
N SER A 255 16.22 -12.07 7.14
CA SER A 255 17.27 -12.47 8.08
C SER A 255 16.96 -13.78 8.79
N LYS A 256 15.72 -13.94 9.26
CA LYS A 256 15.25 -15.17 9.89
C LYS A 256 15.21 -16.34 8.92
N ALA A 257 14.80 -16.12 7.67
CA ALA A 257 14.78 -17.18 6.66
C ALA A 257 16.16 -17.83 6.48
N ILE A 258 17.21 -17.01 6.41
CA ILE A 258 18.59 -17.50 6.32
C ILE A 258 19.02 -18.19 7.61
N TRP A 259 18.62 -17.66 8.76
CA TRP A 259 18.86 -18.30 10.05
C TRP A 259 18.24 -19.70 10.11
N SER A 260 16.96 -19.87 9.77
CA SER A 260 16.28 -21.17 9.79
C SER A 260 16.89 -22.19 8.83
N PHE A 261 17.45 -21.73 7.69
CA PHE A 261 18.22 -22.62 6.80
C PHE A 261 19.56 -23.06 7.39
N GLN A 262 20.24 -22.19 8.13
CA GLN A 262 21.49 -22.51 8.80
C GLN A 262 21.25 -23.43 10.00
N GLU A 263 20.21 -23.15 10.79
CA GLU A 263 19.71 -23.99 11.88
C GLU A 263 19.39 -25.40 11.37
N ASN A 264 18.62 -25.50 10.27
CA ASN A 264 18.30 -26.78 9.66
C ASN A 264 19.54 -27.53 9.15
N ALA A 265 20.54 -26.83 8.59
CA ALA A 265 21.80 -27.46 8.19
C ALA A 265 22.57 -28.01 9.39
N PHE A 266 22.60 -27.25 10.50
CA PHE A 266 23.24 -27.64 11.76
C PHE A 266 22.54 -28.84 12.42
N ASN A 267 21.21 -28.85 12.48
CA ASN A 267 20.44 -29.97 13.01
C ASN A 267 20.65 -31.26 12.19
N ASN A 268 20.78 -31.15 10.87
CA ASN A 268 21.14 -32.29 10.01
C ASN A 268 22.55 -32.85 10.30
N LEU A 269 23.50 -32.01 10.75
CA LEU A 269 24.84 -32.46 11.16
C LEU A 269 24.82 -33.22 12.49
N LEU A 270 23.96 -32.80 13.42
CA LEU A 270 23.84 -33.40 14.75
C LEU A 270 22.94 -34.65 14.78
N GLY A 271 22.11 -34.84 13.76
CA GLY A 271 21.23 -36.02 13.62
C GLY A 271 20.07 -36.06 14.61
N VAL A 272 19.88 -34.98 15.38
CA VAL A 272 18.81 -34.76 16.36
C VAL A 272 18.44 -33.28 16.29
N ASP A 273 17.15 -32.94 16.41
CA ASP A 273 16.72 -31.56 16.60
C ASP A 273 17.23 -31.09 17.97
N VAL A 274 18.26 -30.24 17.96
CA VAL A 274 18.86 -29.73 19.20
C VAL A 274 18.06 -28.52 19.65
N ASP A 275 16.95 -28.80 20.33
CA ASP A 275 16.10 -27.79 20.97
C ASP A 275 16.83 -27.07 22.14
N ASP A 276 18.04 -27.53 22.48
CA ASP A 276 18.95 -26.91 23.46
C ASP A 276 19.78 -25.74 22.86
N ALA A 277 19.59 -25.40 21.57
CA ALA A 277 20.30 -24.31 20.88
C ALA A 277 19.72 -22.91 21.17
N GLY A 278 18.48 -22.83 21.68
CA GLY A 278 17.73 -21.58 21.84
C GLY A 278 17.78 -20.92 23.22
N GLY A 279 18.60 -21.39 24.17
CA GLY A 279 18.63 -20.88 25.54
C GLY A 279 19.55 -19.66 25.77
N ASP A 280 19.32 -18.92 26.88
CA ASP A 280 20.20 -17.85 27.43
C ASP A 280 21.49 -18.38 28.10
N GLY A 281 21.81 -19.67 27.93
CA GLY A 281 22.88 -20.35 28.67
C GLY A 281 23.94 -20.98 27.76
N PRO A 282 24.91 -21.71 28.34
CA PRO A 282 25.90 -22.49 27.59
C PRO A 282 25.23 -23.71 26.92
N GLY A 283 24.36 -23.43 25.95
CA GLY A 283 23.69 -24.41 25.10
C GLY A 283 24.56 -24.84 23.94
N SER A 284 23.99 -25.67 23.07
CA SER A 284 24.68 -26.17 21.88
C SER A 284 24.36 -25.26 20.69
N TYR A 285 25.25 -24.33 20.37
CA TYR A 285 25.12 -23.45 19.20
C TYR A 285 26.31 -23.61 18.25
N ASP A 286 26.10 -23.36 16.96
CA ASP A 286 27.21 -23.38 16.01
C ASP A 286 28.10 -22.14 16.20
N VAL A 287 29.35 -22.37 16.64
CA VAL A 287 30.37 -21.33 16.72
C VAL A 287 30.94 -20.95 15.34
N ARG A 288 30.71 -21.78 14.31
CA ARG A 288 31.28 -21.56 12.97
C ARG A 288 30.47 -20.48 12.25
N GLY A 289 31.11 -19.34 12.03
CA GLY A 289 30.46 -18.22 11.35
C GLY A 289 29.45 -17.49 12.23
N ASN A 290 29.46 -17.70 13.55
CA ASN A 290 28.75 -16.86 14.49
C ASN A 290 29.45 -15.49 14.61
N VAL A 291 28.68 -14.40 14.63
CA VAL A 291 29.19 -13.04 14.84
C VAL A 291 29.10 -12.69 16.32
N TRP A 292 27.97 -13.01 16.96
CA TRP A 292 27.79 -12.84 18.40
C TRP A 292 26.85 -13.90 18.97
N HIS A 293 27.10 -14.26 20.23
CA HIS A 293 26.17 -14.94 21.11
C HIS A 293 26.08 -14.11 22.39
N LEU A 294 24.86 -13.76 22.81
CA LEU A 294 24.61 -13.00 24.02
C LEU A 294 23.76 -13.86 24.97
N ASP A 295 24.24 -14.00 26.21
CA ASP A 295 23.55 -14.71 27.30
C ASP A 295 22.40 -13.88 27.91
N CYS A 296 22.17 -12.70 27.37
CA CYS A 296 21.04 -11.85 27.65
C CYS A 296 20.40 -11.46 26.32
N CYS A 297 19.13 -11.09 26.33
CA CYS A 297 18.43 -10.58 25.14
C CYS A 297 17.92 -11.67 24.18
N ASN A 298 17.60 -12.85 24.69
CA ASN A 298 16.94 -13.89 23.94
C ASN A 298 15.48 -13.52 23.63
N PRO A 299 15.07 -13.60 22.36
CA PRO A 299 13.72 -13.29 21.96
C PRO A 299 12.66 -14.26 22.46
N GLU A 300 12.99 -15.47 22.91
CA GLU A 300 12.01 -16.47 23.38
C GLU A 300 11.65 -16.30 24.86
N THR A 301 12.60 -15.85 25.68
CA THR A 301 12.45 -15.72 27.13
C THR A 301 12.01 -14.30 27.52
N ASP A 302 12.54 -13.27 26.84
CA ASP A 302 12.31 -11.88 27.19
C ASP A 302 11.32 -11.16 26.25
N MET A 303 10.31 -10.52 26.86
CA MET A 303 9.21 -9.85 26.14
C MET A 303 9.64 -8.71 25.20
N PRO A 304 10.59 -7.81 25.56
CA PRO A 304 11.03 -6.75 24.64
C PRO A 304 11.76 -7.31 23.41
N TRP A 305 12.58 -8.33 23.61
CA TRP A 305 13.45 -8.89 22.57
C TRP A 305 12.66 -9.72 21.55
N GLY A 306 11.56 -10.35 21.95
CA GLY A 306 10.64 -11.00 21.01
C GLY A 306 9.97 -10.04 20.02
N ILE A 307 9.69 -8.79 20.44
CA ILE A 307 9.16 -7.78 19.51
C ILE A 307 10.23 -7.39 18.49
N PHE A 308 11.47 -7.19 18.94
CA PHE A 308 12.59 -6.91 18.04
C PHE A 308 12.89 -8.08 17.10
N ASN A 309 12.71 -9.31 17.55
CA ASN A 309 12.80 -10.50 16.70
C ASN A 309 11.70 -10.50 15.63
N ALA A 310 10.45 -10.28 16.01
CA ALA A 310 9.33 -10.26 15.05
C ALA A 310 9.43 -9.10 14.03
N VAL A 311 9.91 -7.93 14.44
CA VAL A 311 9.93 -6.71 13.60
C VAL A 311 11.25 -6.51 12.87
N LEU A 312 12.39 -6.76 13.53
CA LEU A 312 13.73 -6.50 12.98
C LEU A 312 14.51 -7.76 12.66
N GLY A 313 14.01 -8.96 13.02
CA GLY A 313 14.77 -10.21 12.88
C GLY A 313 15.91 -10.33 13.90
N TRP A 314 15.82 -9.64 15.04
CA TRP A 314 16.79 -9.75 16.13
C TRP A 314 16.91 -11.19 16.65
N THR A 315 18.13 -11.64 16.89
CA THR A 315 18.43 -12.91 17.57
C THR A 315 19.65 -12.70 18.49
N ASN A 316 19.67 -13.38 19.64
CA ASN A 316 20.79 -13.35 20.58
C ASN A 316 22.00 -14.14 20.04
N SER A 317 21.78 -15.07 19.11
CA SER A 317 22.80 -15.80 18.37
C SER A 317 22.73 -15.38 16.91
N ALA A 318 23.63 -14.53 16.43
CA ALA A 318 23.58 -14.08 15.03
C ALA A 318 24.76 -14.59 14.21
N THR A 319 24.45 -15.31 13.14
CA THR A 319 25.43 -15.75 12.15
C THR A 319 25.80 -14.63 11.19
N GLN A 320 26.95 -14.80 10.52
CA GLN A 320 27.33 -13.95 9.40
C GLN A 320 26.26 -13.95 8.30
N GLY A 321 25.57 -15.08 8.12
CA GLY A 321 24.48 -15.23 7.16
C GLY A 321 23.29 -14.33 7.45
N SER A 322 22.77 -14.37 8.68
CA SER A 322 21.61 -13.55 9.07
C SER A 322 21.94 -12.05 8.98
N VAL A 323 23.09 -11.62 9.49
CA VAL A 323 23.53 -10.21 9.44
C VAL A 323 23.74 -9.72 8.01
N LEU A 324 24.47 -10.48 7.17
CA LEU A 324 24.70 -10.09 5.78
C LEU A 324 23.41 -10.07 4.97
N SER A 325 22.51 -11.02 5.21
CA SER A 325 21.23 -11.07 4.51
C SER A 325 20.36 -9.84 4.80
N TYR A 326 20.33 -9.37 6.05
CA TYR A 326 19.66 -8.14 6.44
C TYR A 326 20.24 -6.91 5.70
N VAL A 327 21.56 -6.81 5.64
CA VAL A 327 22.26 -5.72 4.93
C VAL A 327 21.99 -5.79 3.42
N PHE A 328 22.08 -6.97 2.81
CA PHE A 328 21.82 -7.16 1.38
C PHE A 328 20.39 -6.84 1.00
N TYR A 329 19.41 -7.16 1.87
CA TYR A 329 18.02 -6.77 1.67
C TYR A 329 17.90 -5.24 1.53
N TRP A 330 18.50 -4.47 2.44
CA TRP A 330 18.49 -3.00 2.36
C TRP A 330 19.26 -2.45 1.15
N VAL A 331 20.40 -3.04 0.80
CA VAL A 331 21.11 -2.67 -0.43
C VAL A 331 20.22 -2.88 -1.65
N MET A 332 19.49 -3.99 -1.71
CA MET A 332 18.56 -4.29 -2.81
C MET A 332 17.40 -3.28 -2.86
N VAL A 333 16.82 -2.92 -1.71
CA VAL A 333 15.83 -1.83 -1.58
C VAL A 333 16.38 -0.51 -2.14
N ILE A 334 17.57 -0.11 -1.72
CA ILE A 334 18.20 1.14 -2.19
C ILE A 334 18.40 1.10 -3.70
N VAL A 335 18.95 0.00 -4.24
CA VAL A 335 19.18 -0.18 -5.68
C VAL A 335 17.87 -0.07 -6.46
N VAL A 336 16.81 -0.74 -6.04
CA VAL A 336 15.51 -0.70 -6.73
C VAL A 336 14.86 0.68 -6.67
N LEU A 337 14.92 1.36 -5.52
CA LEU A 337 14.39 2.72 -5.37
C LEU A 337 15.17 3.73 -6.22
N VAL A 338 16.50 3.64 -6.24
CA VAL A 338 17.37 4.48 -7.09
C VAL A 338 17.09 4.20 -8.57
N TYR A 339 17.01 2.93 -8.97
CA TYR A 339 16.67 2.53 -10.34
C TYR A 339 15.30 3.06 -10.75
N MET A 340 14.30 3.00 -9.87
CA MET A 340 12.98 3.58 -10.13
C MET A 340 13.03 5.10 -10.25
N LYS A 341 13.76 5.79 -9.38
CA LYS A 341 13.96 7.24 -9.44
C LYS A 341 14.65 7.67 -10.74
N PHE A 342 15.64 6.90 -11.16
CA PHE A 342 16.34 7.07 -12.43
C PHE A 342 15.42 6.84 -13.63
N LYS A 343 14.70 5.71 -13.69
CA LYS A 343 13.76 5.41 -14.78
C LYS A 343 12.68 6.47 -14.95
N GLU A 344 12.24 7.08 -13.85
CA GLU A 344 11.28 8.18 -13.87
C GLU A 344 11.87 9.55 -14.27
N GLY A 345 13.19 9.66 -14.44
CA GLY A 345 13.87 10.86 -14.90
C GLY A 345 14.02 11.95 -13.84
N ARG A 346 13.94 11.61 -12.55
CA ARG A 346 14.09 12.60 -11.45
C ARG A 346 15.54 12.80 -10.99
N THR A 347 16.46 11.94 -11.41
CA THR A 347 17.90 11.98 -11.08
C THR A 347 18.73 11.54 -12.26
N LYS A 348 19.90 12.16 -12.46
CA LYS A 348 20.94 11.66 -13.35
C LYS A 348 21.77 10.64 -12.56
N LEU A 349 22.01 9.46 -13.14
CA LEU A 349 22.86 8.44 -12.51
C LEU A 349 24.19 8.46 -13.25
N PHE A 350 25.29 8.75 -12.55
CA PHE A 350 26.64 8.82 -13.15
C PHE A 350 26.73 9.71 -14.40
N GLY A 351 25.97 10.83 -14.44
CA GLY A 351 25.95 11.75 -15.58
C GLY A 351 25.06 11.31 -16.75
N TRP A 352 24.49 10.11 -16.70
CA TRP A 352 23.60 9.60 -17.72
C TRP A 352 22.16 9.98 -17.36
N GLU A 353 21.37 10.34 -18.37
CA GLU A 353 19.96 10.67 -18.21
C GLU A 353 19.08 9.53 -18.69
N SER A 354 18.02 9.23 -17.94
CA SER A 354 16.97 8.33 -18.43
C SER A 354 16.21 8.98 -19.57
N ALA A 355 15.74 8.19 -20.54
CA ALA A 355 14.89 8.63 -21.65
C ALA A 355 13.63 9.40 -21.18
N ALA A 356 13.11 9.13 -19.97
CA ALA A 356 12.03 9.92 -19.39
C ALA A 356 12.49 11.31 -18.91
N GLY A 357 13.73 11.42 -18.40
CA GLY A 357 14.35 12.68 -18.01
C GLY A 357 14.65 13.57 -19.22
N THR A 358 15.19 12.98 -20.29
CA THR A 358 15.45 13.70 -21.55
C THR A 358 14.15 14.24 -22.16
N ARG A 359 13.07 13.44 -22.19
CA ARG A 359 11.75 13.90 -22.67
C ARG A 359 11.17 15.05 -21.85
N ARG A 360 11.37 15.05 -20.53
CA ARG A 360 10.91 16.14 -19.66
C ARG A 360 11.71 17.41 -19.85
N ARG A 361 13.04 17.30 -20.01
CA ARG A 361 13.88 18.47 -20.31
C ARG A 361 13.49 19.06 -21.66
N LEU A 362 13.39 18.24 -22.71
CA LEU A 362 12.98 18.69 -24.03
C LEU A 362 11.57 19.32 -24.04
N ALA A 363 10.63 18.79 -23.26
CA ALA A 363 9.30 19.40 -23.10
C ALA A 363 9.35 20.74 -22.34
N GLY A 364 10.18 20.85 -21.31
CA GLY A 364 10.38 22.11 -20.58
C GLY A 364 11.11 23.17 -21.41
N GLU A 365 12.07 22.76 -22.23
CA GLU A 365 12.77 23.63 -23.19
C GLU A 365 11.79 24.16 -24.23
N LYS A 366 10.92 23.31 -24.81
CA LYS A 366 9.86 23.76 -25.74
C LYS A 366 8.87 24.74 -25.11
N GLN A 367 8.42 24.47 -23.88
CA GLN A 367 7.52 25.39 -23.17
C GLN A 367 8.20 26.73 -22.85
N ALA A 368 9.50 26.72 -22.55
CA ALA A 368 10.26 27.93 -22.34
C ALA A 368 10.45 28.72 -23.64
N GLU A 369 10.69 28.04 -24.77
CA GLU A 369 10.74 28.66 -26.10
C GLU A 369 9.38 29.28 -26.47
N GLU A 370 8.28 28.55 -26.31
CA GLU A 370 6.91 29.05 -26.55
C GLU A 370 6.61 30.28 -25.68
N ALA A 371 6.96 30.26 -24.38
CA ALA A 371 6.73 31.39 -23.48
C ALA A 371 7.60 32.62 -23.81
N VAL A 372 8.77 32.43 -24.40
CA VAL A 372 9.61 33.53 -24.88
C VAL A 372 9.03 34.13 -26.17
N ASP A 373 8.57 33.30 -27.10
CA ASP A 373 7.96 33.74 -28.37
C ASP A 373 6.65 34.52 -28.13
N GLU A 374 5.85 34.07 -27.16
CA GLU A 374 4.63 34.76 -26.71
C GLU A 374 4.95 36.14 -26.10
N ARG A 375 6.04 36.28 -25.34
CA ARG A 375 6.46 37.59 -24.80
C ARG A 375 6.98 38.53 -25.88
N VAL A 376 7.70 38.01 -26.87
CA VAL A 376 8.24 38.81 -27.98
C VAL A 376 7.10 39.35 -28.85
N SER A 377 6.12 38.51 -29.21
CA SER A 377 4.95 38.92 -29.99
C SER A 377 4.09 39.98 -29.29
N HIS A 378 3.92 39.90 -27.96
CA HIS A 378 3.17 40.89 -27.18
C HIS A 378 3.89 42.24 -26.99
N SER A 379 5.22 42.28 -27.20
CA SER A 379 6.05 43.46 -26.97
C SER A 379 6.22 44.38 -28.19
N SER A 380 5.69 44.00 -29.36
CA SER A 380 5.75 44.84 -30.58
C SER A 380 4.68 45.94 -30.52
N PRO A 381 5.03 47.23 -30.38
CA PRO A 381 4.05 48.31 -30.45
C PRO A 381 3.63 48.48 -31.92
N MET A 382 2.33 48.54 -32.17
CA MET A 382 1.76 49.07 -33.41
C MET A 382 2.41 50.44 -33.72
N SER A 383 3.32 50.49 -34.70
CA SER A 383 3.73 51.76 -35.28
C SER A 383 2.58 52.26 -36.15
N SER A 384 1.73 53.10 -35.58
CA SER A 384 0.72 53.86 -36.32
C SER A 384 1.44 54.94 -37.13
N THR A 385 1.58 54.71 -38.43
CA THR A 385 2.00 55.74 -39.38
C THR A 385 0.80 56.66 -39.64
N GLN A 386 0.63 57.70 -38.81
CA GLN A 386 -0.20 58.85 -39.15
C GLN A 386 0.66 59.88 -39.89
N SER A 387 0.40 60.04 -41.19
CA SER A 387 0.89 61.14 -42.02
C SER A 387 0.19 62.46 -41.66
N PRO A 388 0.91 63.60 -41.55
CA PRO A 388 0.29 64.89 -41.26
C PRO A 388 -0.34 65.50 -42.54
N PRO A 389 -1.42 66.29 -42.42
CA PRO A 389 -2.07 66.91 -43.57
C PRO A 389 -1.31 68.16 -44.03
N GLN A 390 -1.17 68.32 -45.34
CA GLN A 390 -1.05 69.62 -46.03
C GLN A 390 -2.08 69.69 -47.14
#